data_AF-A0A838CSF4-F1
#
_entry.id   AF-A0A838CSF4-F1
#
_cell.length_a   1.000
_cell.length_b   1.000
_cell.length_c   1.000
_cell.angle_alpha   90.00
_cell.angle_beta   90.00
_cell.angle_gamma   90.00
#
_symmetry.space_group_name_H-M   'P 1'
#
loop_
_entity.id
_entity.type
_entity.pdbx_description
1 polymer ?
#
loop_
_entity_poly.entity_id
_entity_poly.type
_entity_poly.pdbx_seq_one_letter_code
_entity_poly.pdbx_strand_id
1 'polypeptide(L)' 'MAVNAEMIDSQLQLIFEDGIDLEGKAVYRTKSFNNVKTTATSEQLHTVAAALEPLQQLVLSTIERNDEFMIYEA' A
#
# COMPACT_ATOMS: atom_id res chain seq x y z
N MET A 1 -9.97 30.34 12.34
CA MET A 1 -9.31 29.03 12.46
C MET A 1 -9.29 28.40 11.09
N ALA A 2 -8.10 28.23 10.51
CA ALA A 2 -7.95 27.45 9.28
C ALA A 2 -7.43 26.07 9.68
N VAL A 3 -8.09 25.01 9.21
CA VAL A 3 -7.63 23.63 9.41
C VAL A 3 -6.65 23.31 8.30
N ASN A 4 -5.42 22.94 8.66
CA ASN A 4 -4.38 22.54 7.72
C ASN A 4 -4.16 21.02 7.82
N ALA A 5 -3.83 20.39 6.69
CA ALA A 5 -3.47 18.98 6.63
C ALA A 5 -2.13 18.84 5.89
N GLU A 6 -1.16 18.20 6.53
CA GLU A 6 0.17 17.95 5.98
C GLU A 6 0.41 16.45 5.89
N MET A 7 0.84 15.97 4.71
CA MET A 7 1.14 14.55 4.51
C MET A 7 2.49 14.23 5.14
N ILE A 8 2.50 13.40 6.16
CA ILE A 8 3.70 13.09 6.95
C ILE A 8 4.38 11.81 6.49
N ASP A 9 3.62 10.81 6.04
CA ASP A 9 4.15 9.55 5.55
C ASP A 9 3.28 9.00 4.42
N SER A 10 3.89 8.15 3.59
CA SER A 10 3.21 7.42 2.53
C SER A 10 3.80 6.04 2.44
N GLN A 11 2.93 5.03 2.39
CA GLN A 11 3.27 3.63 2.36
C GLN A 11 2.52 2.93 1.23
N LEU A 12 3.24 2.12 0.45
CA LEU A 12 2.66 1.24 -0.56
C LEU A 12 2.48 -0.15 0.04
N GLN A 13 1.28 -0.69 -0.01
CA GLN A 13 0.97 -2.04 0.43
C GLN A 13 0.61 -2.91 -0.77
N LEU A 14 1.26 -4.06 -0.88
CA LEU A 14 0.93 -5.10 -1.85
C LEU A 14 0.32 -6.27 -1.10
N ILE A 15 -0.94 -6.59 -1.38
CA ILE A 15 -1.65 -7.71 -0.79
C ILE A 15 -1.56 -8.88 -1.75
N PHE A 16 -1.04 -9.99 -1.27
CA PHE A 16 -0.92 -11.24 -2.00
C PHE A 16 -1.87 -12.29 -1.42
N GLU A 17 -2.40 -13.16 -2.27
CA GLU A 17 -3.20 -14.30 -1.82
C GLU A 17 -2.28 -15.47 -1.47
N ASP A 18 -2.33 -15.92 -0.21
CA ASP A 18 -1.56 -17.03 0.37
C ASP A 18 -2.48 -18.25 0.61
N GLY A 19 -3.46 -18.45 -0.28
CA GLY A 19 -4.35 -19.61 -0.26
C GLY A 19 -5.47 -19.54 0.80
N ILE A 20 -5.86 -20.70 1.32
CA ILE A 20 -7.01 -20.87 2.21
C ILE A 20 -6.56 -21.62 3.46
N ASP A 21 -6.90 -21.10 4.64
CA ASP A 21 -6.60 -21.73 5.93
C ASP A 21 -7.53 -22.92 6.22
N LEU A 22 -7.23 -23.69 7.26
CA LEU A 22 -7.99 -24.87 7.72
C LEU A 22 -9.47 -24.57 8.03
N GLU A 23 -9.81 -23.31 8.32
CA GLU A 23 -11.19 -22.84 8.54
C GLU A 23 -11.93 -22.43 7.26
N GLY A 24 -11.30 -22.55 6.08
CA GLY A 24 -11.91 -22.14 4.80
C GLY A 24 -11.84 -20.62 4.52
N LYS A 25 -11.02 -19.88 5.27
CA LYS A 25 -10.81 -18.43 5.08
C LYS A 25 -9.62 -18.19 4.15
N ALA A 26 -9.77 -17.28 3.19
CA ALA A 26 -8.67 -16.84 2.35
C ALA A 26 -7.61 -16.13 3.22
N VAL A 27 -6.35 -16.58 3.11
CA VAL A 27 -5.21 -15.98 3.77
C VAL A 27 -4.59 -14.97 2.83
N TYR A 28 -4.39 -13.76 3.33
CA TYR A 28 -3.72 -12.71 2.58
C TYR A 28 -2.41 -12.36 3.26
N ARG A 29 -1.36 -12.19 2.47
CA ARG A 29 -0.05 -11.74 2.92
C ARG A 29 0.22 -10.35 2.38
N THR A 30 0.34 -9.38 3.28
CA THR A 30 0.62 -7.99 2.90
C THR A 30 2.12 -7.70 2.99
N LYS A 31 2.67 -7.05 1.96
CA LYS A 31 4.00 -6.45 1.98
C LYS A 31 3.88 -4.94 1.94
N SER A 32 4.39 -4.29 2.97
CA SER A 32 4.39 -2.84 3.09
C SER A 32 5.77 -2.26 2.75
N PHE A 33 5.78 -1.24 1.90
CA PHE A 33 6.95 -0.46 1.53
C PHE A 33 6.77 0.95 2.09
N ASN A 34 7.57 1.29 3.11
CA ASN A 34 7.55 2.60 3.76
C ASN A 34 8.30 3.65 2.95
N ASN A 35 8.12 4.92 3.30
CA ASN A 35 8.88 6.04 2.74
C ASN A 35 8.66 6.20 1.22
N VAL A 36 7.42 6.00 0.79
CA VAL A 36 6.99 6.31 -0.59
C VAL A 36 6.99 7.82 -0.74
N LYS A 37 7.44 8.31 -1.90
CA LYS A 37 7.39 9.74 -2.18
C LYS A 37 5.93 10.19 -2.19
N THR A 38 5.61 11.21 -1.39
CA THR A 38 4.26 11.82 -1.36
C THR A 38 3.81 12.31 -2.74
N THR A 39 4.77 12.67 -3.60
CA THR A 39 4.57 13.07 -5.01
C THR A 39 4.41 11.92 -6.00
N ALA A 40 4.52 10.66 -5.56
CA ALA A 40 4.34 9.51 -6.44
C ALA A 40 2.89 9.48 -6.96
N THR A 41 2.69 9.20 -8.24
CA THR A 41 1.36 9.03 -8.82
C THR A 41 0.89 7.58 -8.69
N SER A 42 -0.43 7.36 -8.72
CA SER A 42 -1.00 6.01 -8.69
C SER A 42 -0.48 5.11 -9.82
N GLU A 43 -0.23 5.68 -11.01
CA GLU A 43 0.39 4.95 -12.14
C GLU A 43 1.83 4.52 -11.83
N GLN A 44 2.63 5.38 -11.20
CA GLN A 44 4.00 5.05 -10.83
C GLN A 44 4.02 3.92 -9.79
N LEU A 45 3.12 3.97 -8.80
CA LEU A 45 2.98 2.92 -7.80
C LEU A 45 2.52 1.60 -8.41
N HIS A 46 1.56 1.65 -9.33
CA HIS A 46 1.12 0.47 -10.08
C HIS A 46 2.25 -0.12 -10.94
N THR A 47 3.05 0.72 -11.58
CA THR A 47 4.20 0.26 -12.38
C THR A 47 5.23 -0.46 -11.53
N VAL A 48 5.52 0.06 -10.32
CA VAL A 48 6.41 -0.61 -9.36
C VAL A 48 5.81 -1.92 -8.89
N ALA A 49 4.51 -1.94 -8.56
CA ALA A 49 3.81 -3.16 -8.15
C ALA A 49 3.86 -4.25 -9.24
N ALA A 50 3.59 -3.88 -10.50
CA ALA A 50 3.65 -4.80 -11.65
C ALA A 50 5.07 -5.30 -11.93
N ALA A 51 6.10 -4.48 -11.70
CA ALA A 51 7.50 -4.91 -11.81
C ALA A 51 7.91 -5.86 -10.66
N LEU A 52 7.30 -5.71 -9.49
CA LEU A 52 7.55 -6.55 -8.32
C LEU A 52 6.76 -7.86 -8.33
N GLU A 53 5.58 -7.88 -8.96
CA GLU A 53 4.70 -9.05 -9.09
C GLU A 53 5.44 -10.32 -9.56
N PRO A 54 6.17 -10.34 -10.69
CA PRO A 54 6.85 -11.55 -11.16
C PRO A 54 8.02 -11.98 -10.28
N LEU A 55 8.49 -11.11 -9.37
CA LEU A 55 9.54 -11.41 -8.40
C LEU A 55 8.96 -12.00 -7.10
N GLN A 56 7.64 -11.95 -6.92
CA GLN A 56 6.97 -12.58 -5.79
C GLN A 56 6.58 -14.01 -6.11
N GLN A 57 6.48 -14.84 -5.07
CA GLN A 57 6.02 -16.22 -5.18
C GLN A 57 4.49 -16.34 -5.15
N LEU A 58 3.80 -15.29 -4.69
CA LEU A 58 2.36 -15.28 -4.47
C LEU A 58 1.69 -14.35 -5.48
N VAL A 59 0.43 -14.65 -5.80
CA VAL A 59 -0.36 -13.85 -6.75
C VAL A 59 -0.75 -12.53 -6.09
N LEU A 60 -0.46 -11.42 -6.78
CA LEU A 60 -0.86 -10.10 -6.33
C LEU A 60 -2.39 -10.00 -6.43
N SER A 61 -3.05 -9.74 -5.30
CA SER A 61 -4.49 -9.59 -5.22
C SER A 61 -4.91 -8.12 -5.24
N THR A 62 -4.19 -7.25 -4.52
CA THR A 62 -4.54 -5.83 -4.42
C THR A 62 -3.31 -4.96 -4.17
N ILE A 63 -3.36 -3.74 -4.69
CA ILE A 63 -2.36 -2.69 -4.46
C ILE A 63 -3.05 -1.56 -3.71
N GLU A 64 -2.53 -1.19 -2.55
CA GLU A 64 -3.07 -0.11 -1.73
C GLU A 64 -1.99 0.92 -1.44
N ARG A 65 -2.40 2.18 -1.32
CA ARG A 65 -1.55 3.28 -0.85
C ARG A 65 -2.16 3.80 0.45
N ASN A 66 -1.36 3.81 1.50
CA ASN A 66 -1.72 4.40 2.77
C ASN A 66 -0.96 5.71 2.94
N ASP A 67 -1.68 6.82 3.01
CA ASP A 67 -1.12 8.15 3.23
C ASP A 67 -1.51 8.61 4.63
N GLU A 68 -0.52 9.04 5.40
CA GLU A 68 -0.73 9.56 6.74
C GLU A 68 -0.71 11.10 6.70
N PHE A 69 -1.76 11.72 7.24
CA PHE A 69 -1.91 13.17 7.29
C PHE A 69 -1.96 13.65 8.74
N MET A 70 -1.09 14.61 9.07
CA MET A 70 -1.20 15.37 10.32
C MET A 70 -2.14 16.56 10.10
N ILE A 71 -3.20 16.62 10.90
CA ILE A 71 -4.20 17.69 10.86
C ILE A 71 -3.99 18.59 12.07
N TYR A 72 -3.87 19.90 11.85
CA TYR A 72 -3.71 20.89 12.92
C TYR A 72 -4.43 22.21 12.59
N GLU A 73 -4.84 22.93 13.63
CA GLU A 73 -5.46 24.25 13.53
C GLU A 73 -4.41 25.36 13.70
N ALA A 74 -4.50 26.39 12.86
CA ALA A 74 -3.69 27.62 12.94
C ALA A 74 -4.57 28.87 13.11
#